data_AF-A0A2E8D117-F1
#
_entry.id   AF-A0A2E8D117-F1
#
_cell.length_a   1.000
_cell.length_b   1.000
_cell.length_c   1.000
_cell.angle_alpha   90.00
_cell.angle_beta   90.00
_cell.angle_gamma   90.00
#
_symmetry.space_group_name_H-M   'P 1'
#
loop_
_entity.id
_entity.type
_entity.pdbx_description
1 polymer ?
#
loop_
_entity_poly.entity_id
_entity_poly.type
_entity_poly.pdbx_seq_one_letter_code
_entity_poly.pdbx_strand_id
1 'polypeptide(L)'
;MAWRIGDHVVSGELWNTRRNSVNGWLEFAPDEGIRLELTGNFEGELAGKHFRFKVPPSEAPTDEDDSRLNLNDLEVMQSGGVGDVLLRIVKIPRGSIKEFYLRSKMGEPTPVDEKPCLYLEWYSQNGRVVAEIVDPQLEFVTEDDEPAPVVEPEPLPDADAMAVGPEIIAFDEDGVHHVDDLSFLDGGPPASEDDPYQLFPSDLERQISESVTGDGESAAFPSGSGERSWDEVIPGIDEETKQMYEQWDEIFDGEKDEPLATLFDPPMSLKRPEHIADEEEAEALVKGLLTRLATYSIALDMCEHFTALDAYRLLVDEILSDAHIHPNLTGTGFVQHYSTWEHCPTCEAEFDAEWEQRKKEKQNEDGPDDLPY
;
A
#
# COMPACT_ATOMS: atom_id res chain seq x y z
N MET A 1 -9.85 8.22 -7.29
CA MET A 1 -10.26 9.29 -6.36
C MET A 1 -9.25 9.30 -5.21
N ALA A 2 -8.89 10.46 -4.65
CA ALA A 2 -7.89 10.55 -3.58
C ALA A 2 -8.47 11.22 -2.34
N TRP A 3 -8.25 10.64 -1.17
CA TRP A 3 -8.63 11.22 0.13
C TRP A 3 -7.67 12.35 0.47
N ARG A 4 -8.18 13.52 0.86
CA ARG A 4 -7.38 14.70 1.22
C ARG A 4 -7.65 15.12 2.65
N ILE A 5 -6.90 14.55 3.59
CA ILE A 5 -7.20 14.67 5.02
C ILE A 5 -6.38 15.76 5.73
N GLY A 6 -5.54 16.51 5.01
CA GLY A 6 -4.58 17.46 5.59
C GLY A 6 -5.20 18.48 6.56
N ASP A 7 -6.35 19.04 6.21
CA ASP A 7 -7.04 20.06 7.03
C ASP A 7 -7.65 19.51 8.32
N HIS A 8 -7.78 18.18 8.42
CA HIS A 8 -8.34 17.51 9.59
C HIS A 8 -7.27 17.08 10.60
N VAL A 9 -6.02 16.92 10.16
CA VAL A 9 -4.92 16.44 11.00
C VAL A 9 -4.51 17.51 12.01
N VAL A 10 -4.56 17.18 13.30
CA VAL A 10 -4.11 18.05 14.39
C VAL A 10 -2.77 17.64 14.97
N SER A 11 -2.45 16.35 14.95
CA SER A 11 -1.18 15.82 15.45
C SER A 11 -0.86 14.46 14.85
N GLY A 12 0.38 14.00 15.02
CA GLY A 12 0.76 12.66 14.61
C GLY A 12 2.17 12.29 15.03
N GLU A 13 2.49 11.01 14.91
CA GLU A 13 3.81 10.44 15.16
C GLU A 13 4.10 9.37 14.12
N LEU A 14 5.29 9.44 13.51
CA LEU A 14 5.71 8.57 12.40
C LEU A 14 7.09 7.99 12.69
N TRP A 15 7.24 6.69 12.46
CA TRP A 15 8.47 5.91 12.63
C TRP A 15 8.91 5.34 11.28
N ASN A 16 9.98 5.88 10.71
CA ASN A 16 10.69 5.31 9.57
C ASN A 16 12.08 4.80 10.00
N THR A 17 12.19 4.14 11.15
CA THR A 17 13.49 3.66 11.68
C THR A 17 13.89 2.29 11.15
N ARG A 18 12.95 1.55 10.55
CA ARG A 18 13.18 0.23 9.96
C ARG A 18 13.07 0.30 8.45
N ARG A 19 13.95 -0.43 7.76
CA ARG A 19 13.92 -0.50 6.30
C ARG A 19 12.60 -1.12 5.83
N ASN A 20 11.99 -0.50 4.82
CA ASN A 20 10.74 -0.90 4.17
C ASN A 20 9.52 -0.93 5.10
N SER A 21 9.57 -0.21 6.23
CA SER A 21 8.45 -0.12 7.15
C SER A 21 8.32 1.30 7.70
N VAL A 22 7.12 1.86 7.56
CA VAL A 22 6.69 3.10 8.22
C VAL A 22 5.52 2.75 9.11
N ASN A 23 5.64 3.04 10.39
CA ASN A 23 4.55 2.90 11.34
C ASN A 23 4.16 4.27 11.87
N GLY A 24 2.94 4.44 12.37
CA GLY A 24 2.53 5.74 12.86
C GLY A 24 1.10 5.84 13.33
N TRP A 25 0.73 7.05 13.74
CA TRP A 25 -0.65 7.45 13.92
C TRP A 25 -0.84 8.92 13.57
N LEU A 26 -2.04 9.26 13.13
CA LEU A 26 -2.52 10.62 12.90
C LEU A 26 -3.78 10.84 13.72
N GLU A 27 -3.91 12.01 14.32
CA GLU A 27 -5.08 12.43 15.10
C GLU A 27 -5.80 13.57 14.37
N PHE A 28 -7.13 13.52 14.41
CA PHE A 28 -8.08 14.46 13.84
C PHE A 28 -8.89 15.13 14.96
N ALA A 29 -9.28 16.40 14.74
CA ALA A 29 -10.27 17.05 15.62
C ALA A 29 -11.71 16.65 15.22
N PRO A 30 -12.62 16.36 16.17
CA PRO A 30 -12.49 16.57 17.61
C PRO A 30 -11.83 15.45 18.43
N ASP A 31 -11.90 14.16 18.06
CA ASP A 31 -11.28 13.04 18.83
C ASP A 31 -11.23 11.74 18.00
N GLU A 32 -10.92 11.83 16.70
CA GLU A 32 -10.80 10.66 15.81
C GLU A 32 -9.36 10.53 15.31
N GLY A 33 -8.92 9.35 14.90
CA GLY A 33 -7.55 9.17 14.43
C GLY A 33 -7.35 7.85 13.73
N ILE A 34 -6.26 7.75 13.00
CA ILE A 34 -5.89 6.58 12.21
C ILE A 34 -4.51 6.09 12.61
N ARG A 35 -4.32 4.78 12.52
CA ARG A 35 -3.02 4.12 12.65
C ARG A 35 -2.49 3.81 11.26
N LEU A 36 -1.16 3.87 11.12
CA LEU A 36 -0.47 3.64 9.87
C LEU A 36 0.49 2.47 10.02
N GLU A 37 0.36 1.48 9.14
CA GLU A 37 1.27 0.34 8.97
C GLU A 37 1.61 0.23 7.47
N LEU A 38 2.60 1.02 7.03
CA LEU A 38 2.91 1.20 5.62
C LEU A 38 4.21 0.49 5.23
N THR A 39 4.24 -0.07 4.03
CA THR A 39 5.42 -0.67 3.41
C THR A 39 6.13 0.37 2.54
N GLY A 40 7.43 0.55 2.76
CA GLY A 40 8.25 1.52 2.03
C GLY A 40 9.16 2.32 2.94
N ASN A 41 9.82 3.34 2.38
CA ASN A 41 10.68 4.25 3.15
C ASN A 41 10.34 5.69 2.86
N PHE A 42 10.54 6.56 3.84
CA PHE A 42 10.62 8.00 3.56
C PHE A 42 11.91 8.33 2.84
N GLU A 43 11.90 9.44 2.12
CA GLU A 43 13.05 9.98 1.42
C GLU A 43 13.54 11.29 2.05
N GLY A 44 14.72 11.75 1.62
CA GLY A 44 15.27 13.04 2.03
C GLY A 44 15.50 13.17 3.54
N GLU A 45 15.06 14.29 4.12
CA GLU A 45 15.32 14.63 5.52
C GLU A 45 14.57 13.77 6.53
N LEU A 46 13.50 13.09 6.08
CA LEU A 46 12.65 12.24 6.92
C LEU A 46 13.07 10.75 6.88
N ALA A 47 13.97 10.38 5.96
CA ALA A 47 14.48 9.02 5.81
C ALA A 47 15.20 8.55 7.09
N GLY A 48 14.84 7.38 7.61
CA GLY A 48 15.47 6.82 8.80
C GLY A 48 15.08 7.51 10.10
N LYS A 49 14.06 8.38 10.12
CA LYS A 49 13.72 9.21 11.28
C LYS A 49 12.45 8.75 11.99
N HIS A 50 12.42 9.00 13.30
CA HIS A 50 11.21 9.04 14.12
C HIS A 50 10.94 10.50 14.47
N PHE A 51 9.74 10.97 14.17
CA PHE A 51 9.31 12.31 14.52
C PHE A 51 7.85 12.35 14.94
N ARG A 52 7.53 13.33 15.77
CA ARG A 52 6.17 13.73 16.13
C ARG A 52 5.92 15.15 15.65
N PHE A 53 4.67 15.47 15.39
CA PHE A 53 4.29 16.82 15.02
C PHE A 53 2.95 17.22 15.61
N LYS A 54 2.77 18.53 15.76
CA LYS A 54 1.49 19.15 16.15
C LYS A 54 1.20 20.33 15.24
N VAL A 55 -0.05 20.46 14.86
CA VAL A 55 -0.55 21.59 14.07
C VAL A 55 -1.13 22.61 15.04
N PRO A 56 -0.63 23.86 15.06
CA PRO A 56 -1.25 24.89 15.85
C PRO A 56 -2.68 25.15 15.35
N PRO A 57 -3.66 25.41 16.23
CA PRO A 57 -5.01 25.71 15.79
C PRO A 57 -4.98 26.90 14.84
N SER A 58 -5.46 26.69 13.61
CA SER A 58 -5.50 27.75 12.62
C SER A 58 -6.48 28.83 13.06
N GLU A 59 -6.03 30.08 13.11
CA GLU A 59 -6.90 31.24 13.34
C GLU A 59 -7.76 31.58 12.11
N ALA A 60 -7.46 30.98 10.96
CA ALA A 60 -8.22 31.21 9.75
C ALA A 60 -9.60 30.54 9.88
N PRO A 61 -10.70 31.26 9.55
CA PRO A 61 -12.00 30.64 9.48
C PRO A 61 -11.95 29.52 8.43
N THR A 62 -12.21 28.28 8.84
CA THR A 62 -12.49 27.19 7.92
C THR A 62 -13.74 27.58 7.14
N ASP A 63 -13.63 27.70 5.82
CA ASP A 63 -14.80 27.87 4.98
C ASP A 63 -15.65 26.60 5.17
N GLU A 64 -16.81 26.74 5.84
CA GLU A 64 -17.67 25.62 6.28
C GLU A 64 -18.08 24.66 5.15
N ASP A 65 -17.99 25.12 3.89
CA ASP A 65 -18.40 24.39 2.68
C ASP A 65 -17.40 23.30 2.20
N ASP A 66 -16.13 23.31 2.63
CA ASP A 66 -15.11 22.33 2.20
C ASP A 66 -15.07 21.04 3.06
N SER A 67 -15.90 20.96 4.10
CA SER A 67 -15.95 19.85 5.06
C SER A 67 -16.74 18.61 4.57
N ARG A 68 -16.60 18.27 3.28
CA ARG A 68 -17.36 17.16 2.66
C ARG A 68 -16.71 15.78 2.79
N LEU A 69 -15.54 15.69 3.43
CA LEU A 69 -14.94 14.39 3.71
C LEU A 69 -15.57 13.82 4.98
N ASN A 70 -16.36 12.78 4.79
CA ASN A 70 -16.84 11.96 5.88
C ASN A 70 -15.67 11.06 6.34
N LEU A 71 -14.91 11.52 7.34
CA LEU A 71 -13.77 10.75 7.87
C LEU A 71 -14.18 9.38 8.43
N ASN A 72 -15.46 9.17 8.73
CA ASN A 72 -16.02 7.88 9.14
C ASN A 72 -15.88 6.78 8.08
N ASP A 73 -15.67 7.14 6.81
CA ASP A 73 -15.47 6.18 5.73
C ASP A 73 -13.99 5.75 5.62
N LEU A 74 -13.09 6.39 6.37
CA LEU A 74 -11.69 6.00 6.44
C LEU A 74 -11.51 4.88 7.46
N GLU A 75 -10.80 3.82 7.08
CA GLU A 75 -10.51 2.73 8.00
C GLU A 75 -9.55 3.19 9.11
N VAL A 76 -9.84 2.81 10.36
CA VAL A 76 -9.04 3.22 11.53
C VAL A 76 -7.60 2.72 11.43
N MET A 77 -7.39 1.55 10.83
CA MET A 77 -6.07 0.99 10.54
C MET A 77 -5.79 1.13 9.05
N GLN A 78 -4.78 1.91 8.67
CA GLN A 78 -4.35 2.08 7.29
C GLN A 78 -3.14 1.21 7.01
N SER A 79 -3.25 0.31 6.04
CA SER A 79 -2.13 -0.50 5.54
C SER A 79 -1.95 -0.30 4.06
N GLY A 80 -0.69 -0.31 3.59
CA GLY A 80 -0.38 -0.19 2.17
C GLY A 80 0.97 0.45 1.85
N GLY A 81 1.17 0.91 0.62
CA GLY A 81 2.45 1.42 0.14
C GLY A 81 2.67 2.90 0.47
N VAL A 82 3.86 3.25 0.97
CA VAL A 82 4.30 4.64 1.11
C VAL A 82 4.44 5.27 -0.28
N GLY A 83 3.83 6.45 -0.48
CA GLY A 83 4.01 7.29 -1.67
C GLY A 83 4.99 8.43 -1.38
N ASP A 84 4.75 9.60 -1.95
CA ASP A 84 5.62 10.76 -1.74
C ASP A 84 5.50 11.32 -0.30
N VAL A 85 6.63 11.42 0.39
CA VAL A 85 6.71 12.00 1.74
C VAL A 85 7.78 13.08 1.78
N LEU A 86 7.37 14.34 1.93
CA LEU A 86 8.22 15.51 1.75
C LEU A 86 7.97 16.59 2.80
N LEU A 87 9.05 17.21 3.27
CA LEU A 87 8.98 18.45 4.04
C LEU A 87 9.39 19.61 3.11
N ARG A 88 8.48 20.57 2.88
CA ARG A 88 8.72 21.70 1.96
C ARG A 88 8.22 23.03 2.53
N ILE A 89 8.66 24.14 1.94
CA ILE A 89 8.12 25.47 2.25
C ILE A 89 7.02 25.82 1.25
N VAL A 90 5.85 26.21 1.74
CA VAL A 90 4.69 26.65 0.94
C VAL A 90 4.35 28.11 1.23
N LYS A 91 3.81 28.81 0.22
CA LYS A 91 3.35 30.19 0.34
C LYS A 91 1.86 30.21 0.64
N ILE A 92 1.49 30.70 1.80
CA ILE A 92 0.11 30.78 2.26
C ILE A 92 -0.31 32.26 2.25
N PRO A 93 -1.46 32.59 1.67
CA PRO A 93 -1.94 33.96 1.69
C PRO A 93 -2.34 34.40 3.09
N ARG A 94 -2.01 35.65 3.44
CA ARG A 94 -2.54 36.27 4.66
C ARG A 94 -3.99 36.67 4.44
N GLY A 95 -4.91 35.95 5.07
CA GLY A 95 -6.35 36.23 5.02
C GLY A 95 -7.14 35.10 4.38
N SER A 96 -8.42 35.35 4.12
CA SER A 96 -9.28 34.36 3.47
C SER A 96 -8.86 34.09 2.02
N ILE A 97 -9.10 32.86 1.53
CA ILE A 97 -8.85 32.49 0.12
C ILE A 97 -9.63 33.43 -0.82
N LYS A 98 -10.84 33.84 -0.44
CA LYS A 98 -11.67 34.79 -1.19
C LYS A 98 -11.00 36.15 -1.35
N GLU A 99 -10.42 36.69 -0.29
CA GLU A 99 -9.68 37.96 -0.34
C GLU A 99 -8.42 37.84 -1.21
N PHE A 100 -7.68 36.74 -1.07
CA PHE A 100 -6.52 36.46 -1.91
C PHE A 100 -6.88 36.43 -3.40
N TYR A 101 -7.95 35.73 -3.75
CA TYR A 101 -8.42 35.63 -5.12
C TYR A 101 -8.86 36.99 -5.69
N LEU A 102 -9.59 37.79 -4.91
CA LEU A 102 -10.02 39.13 -5.32
C LEU A 102 -8.83 40.07 -5.55
N ARG A 103 -7.85 40.08 -4.64
CA ARG A 103 -6.64 40.92 -4.78
C ARG A 103 -5.77 40.50 -5.95
N SER A 104 -5.61 39.18 -6.15
CA SER A 104 -4.90 38.62 -7.30
C SER A 104 -5.55 39.06 -8.62
N LYS A 105 -6.89 39.00 -8.73
CA LYS A 105 -7.62 39.51 -9.90
C LYS A 105 -7.47 41.02 -10.12
N MET A 106 -7.28 41.80 -9.06
CA MET A 106 -7.08 43.24 -9.14
C MET A 106 -5.60 43.63 -9.39
N GLY A 107 -4.69 42.66 -9.47
CA GLY A 107 -3.26 42.91 -9.63
C GLY A 107 -2.59 43.54 -8.39
N GLU A 108 -3.24 43.46 -7.23
CA GLU A 108 -2.70 43.95 -5.98
C GLU A 108 -1.74 42.91 -5.36
N PRO A 109 -0.57 43.32 -4.85
CA PRO A 109 0.35 42.40 -4.20
C PRO A 109 -0.32 41.86 -2.92
N THR A 110 -0.56 40.55 -2.90
CA THR A 110 -1.16 39.93 -1.71
C THR A 110 -0.04 39.47 -0.78
N PRO A 111 -0.04 39.89 0.49
CA PRO A 111 0.95 39.41 1.44
C PRO A 111 0.82 37.88 1.60
N VAL A 112 1.94 37.18 1.43
CA VAL A 112 2.06 35.74 1.62
C VAL A 112 3.04 35.47 2.76
N ASP A 113 2.74 34.46 3.56
CA ASP A 113 3.65 33.88 4.54
C ASP A 113 4.26 32.61 3.96
N GLU A 114 5.55 32.43 4.20
CA GLU A 114 6.24 31.17 3.89
C GLU A 114 6.23 30.30 5.15
N LYS A 115 5.63 29.13 5.06
CA LYS A 115 5.49 28.20 6.17
C LYS A 115 5.93 26.79 5.78
N PRO A 116 6.42 25.97 6.74
CA PRO A 116 6.67 24.57 6.48
C PRO A 116 5.37 23.82 6.17
N CYS A 117 5.48 22.78 5.37
CA CYS A 117 4.40 21.89 4.99
C CYS A 117 4.95 20.47 4.95
N LEU A 118 4.32 19.59 5.73
CA LEU A 118 4.55 18.16 5.70
C LEU A 118 3.54 17.53 4.74
N TYR A 119 4.04 17.06 3.60
CA TYR A 119 3.25 16.32 2.62
C TYR A 119 3.44 14.82 2.88
N LEU A 120 2.34 14.12 3.13
CA LEU A 120 2.30 12.68 3.28
C LEU A 120 1.37 12.09 2.22
N GLU A 121 1.84 11.08 1.52
CA GLU A 121 1.04 10.30 0.59
C GLU A 121 1.26 8.80 0.81
N TRP A 122 0.18 8.04 0.69
CA TRP A 122 0.22 6.58 0.68
C TRP A 122 -0.96 6.01 -0.10
N TYR A 123 -0.86 4.71 -0.41
CA TYR A 123 -1.87 3.94 -1.11
C TYR A 123 -2.37 2.84 -0.19
N SER A 124 -3.59 2.99 0.32
CA SER A 124 -4.21 2.07 1.27
C SER A 124 -5.43 1.35 0.68
N GLN A 125 -6.11 0.56 1.51
CA GLN A 125 -7.41 -0.02 1.17
C GLN A 125 -8.49 1.02 0.84
N ASN A 126 -8.35 2.26 1.32
CA ASN A 126 -9.22 3.37 0.96
C ASN A 126 -8.80 4.05 -0.36
N GLY A 127 -7.79 3.51 -1.05
CA GLY A 127 -7.16 4.07 -2.24
C GLY A 127 -6.02 5.02 -1.90
N ARG A 128 -5.80 6.04 -2.75
CA ARG A 128 -4.76 7.05 -2.52
C ARG A 128 -5.20 8.01 -1.43
N VAL A 129 -4.39 8.16 -0.38
CA VAL A 129 -4.62 9.10 0.72
C VAL A 129 -3.49 10.12 0.76
N VAL A 130 -3.85 11.38 0.94
CA VAL A 130 -2.93 12.52 0.94
C VAL A 130 -3.22 13.41 2.15
N ALA A 131 -2.20 13.71 2.93
CA ALA A 131 -2.24 14.70 4.00
C ALA A 131 -1.23 15.81 3.70
N GLU A 132 -1.73 16.99 3.32
CA GLU A 132 -0.92 18.20 3.18
C GLU A 132 -1.07 19.04 4.44
N ILE A 133 -0.14 18.86 5.39
CA ILE A 133 -0.22 19.43 6.73
C ILE A 133 0.60 20.70 6.77
N VAL A 134 -0.07 21.83 7.00
CA VAL A 134 0.53 23.15 6.90
C VAL A 134 0.90 23.70 8.27
N ASP A 135 2.08 24.32 8.36
CA ASP A 135 2.68 24.84 9.61
C ASP A 135 2.86 23.79 10.72
N PRO A 136 3.31 22.54 10.43
CA PRO A 136 3.52 21.54 11.46
C PRO A 136 4.72 21.93 12.34
N GLN A 137 4.57 21.79 13.65
CA GLN A 137 5.67 21.87 14.61
C GLN A 137 6.29 20.48 14.77
N LEU A 138 7.36 20.20 14.02
CA LEU A 138 8.07 18.92 14.08
C LEU A 138 9.04 18.84 15.26
N GLU A 139 9.05 17.68 15.93
CA GLU A 139 10.02 17.29 16.94
C GLU A 139 10.59 15.91 16.55
N PHE A 140 11.88 15.87 16.22
CA PHE A 140 12.58 14.61 15.94
C PHE A 140 12.94 13.92 17.26
N VAL A 141 12.51 12.68 17.41
CA VAL A 141 12.77 11.89 18.61
C VAL A 141 14.05 11.08 18.35
N THR A 142 15.13 11.45 19.04
CA THR A 142 16.38 10.68 19.03
C THR A 142 16.28 9.58 20.09
N GLU A 143 16.61 8.34 19.74
CA GLU A 143 16.57 7.15 20.63
C GLU A 143 17.56 7.20 21.83
N ASP A 144 18.14 8.36 22.15
CA ASP A 144 19.15 8.54 23.21
C ASP A 144 18.60 8.44 24.65
N ASP A 145 17.30 8.13 24.86
CA ASP A 145 16.72 7.99 26.21
C ASP A 145 16.56 6.54 26.71
N GLU A 146 16.88 5.50 25.92
CA GLU A 146 17.27 4.19 26.47
C GLU A 146 18.28 3.50 25.55
N PRO A 147 19.53 3.25 25.99
CA PRO A 147 20.48 2.53 25.17
C PRO A 147 20.01 1.08 25.02
N ALA A 148 19.45 0.76 23.85
CA ALA A 148 19.33 -0.63 23.42
C ALA A 148 20.71 -1.31 23.53
N PRO A 149 20.81 -2.54 24.06
CA PRO A 149 22.09 -3.23 24.15
C PRO A 149 22.66 -3.35 22.74
N VAL A 150 23.85 -2.78 22.54
CA VAL A 150 24.63 -2.90 21.31
C VAL A 150 24.88 -4.38 21.08
N VAL A 151 24.10 -4.99 20.18
CA VAL A 151 24.47 -6.27 19.59
C VAL A 151 25.61 -5.96 18.63
N GLU A 152 26.83 -6.29 19.02
CA GLU A 152 27.99 -6.17 18.14
C GLU A 152 27.70 -6.95 16.85
N PRO A 153 27.80 -6.33 15.66
CA PRO A 153 27.57 -7.02 14.41
C PRO A 153 28.57 -8.16 14.26
N GLU A 154 28.10 -9.35 13.87
CA GLU A 154 29.00 -10.45 13.54
C GLU A 154 29.98 -9.99 12.45
N PRO A 155 31.27 -10.36 12.57
CA PRO A 155 32.30 -9.92 11.64
C PRO A 155 31.95 -10.39 10.23
N LEU A 156 31.87 -9.44 9.29
CA LEU A 156 31.71 -9.72 7.88
C LEU A 156 32.83 -10.66 7.38
N PRO A 157 32.52 -11.66 6.54
CA PRO A 157 33.54 -12.47 5.90
C PRO A 157 34.44 -11.60 5.00
N ASP A 158 35.73 -11.96 4.93
CA ASP A 158 36.80 -11.20 4.28
C ASP A 158 36.45 -10.71 2.85
N ALA A 159 36.72 -9.43 2.61
CA ALA A 159 36.33 -8.65 1.44
C ALA A 159 37.08 -8.98 0.12
N ASP A 160 37.82 -10.09 0.04
CA ASP A 160 38.57 -10.48 -1.16
C ASP A 160 37.73 -11.27 -2.19
N ALA A 161 36.43 -11.49 -1.96
CA ALA A 161 35.60 -12.38 -2.80
C ALA A 161 34.55 -11.70 -3.70
N MET A 162 34.33 -10.38 -3.63
CA MET A 162 33.24 -9.73 -4.39
C MET A 162 33.69 -8.40 -4.99
N ALA A 163 34.38 -8.47 -6.13
CA ALA A 163 34.72 -7.32 -6.96
C ALA A 163 33.98 -7.40 -8.30
N VAL A 164 32.73 -6.96 -8.36
CA VAL A 164 32.10 -6.37 -9.56
C VAL A 164 30.96 -5.47 -9.07
N GLY A 165 30.99 -4.18 -9.41
CA GLY A 165 29.85 -3.27 -9.23
C GLY A 165 29.57 -2.53 -10.54
N PRO A 166 28.39 -1.91 -10.68
CA PRO A 166 28.19 -0.74 -11.53
C PRO A 166 27.72 0.45 -10.67
N GLU A 167 28.39 1.58 -10.66
CA GLU A 167 28.46 2.66 -11.66
C GLU A 167 27.27 3.63 -11.55
N ILE A 168 27.64 4.88 -11.24
CA ILE A 168 26.81 6.00 -10.79
C ILE A 168 26.36 6.79 -12.03
N ILE A 169 25.07 7.07 -12.15
CA ILE A 169 24.53 7.97 -13.18
C ILE A 169 24.59 9.42 -12.65
N ALA A 170 25.32 10.26 -13.35
CA ALA A 170 25.35 11.71 -13.16
C ALA A 170 24.24 12.36 -14.02
N PHE A 171 23.63 13.43 -13.49
CA PHE A 171 22.66 14.26 -14.21
C PHE A 171 23.34 15.53 -14.74
N ASP A 172 23.02 15.90 -15.97
CA ASP A 172 23.51 17.11 -16.63
C ASP A 172 22.71 18.36 -16.22
N GLU A 173 23.42 19.48 -16.14
CA GLU A 173 22.90 20.85 -16.00
C GLU A 173 22.19 21.27 -17.30
N ASP A 174 20.88 21.57 -17.21
CA ASP A 174 20.06 22.47 -18.08
C ASP A 174 18.66 21.90 -18.38
N GLY A 175 17.84 21.66 -17.34
CA GLY A 175 16.45 21.19 -17.46
C GLY A 175 15.42 22.31 -17.30
N VAL A 176 15.31 23.22 -18.28
CA VAL A 176 14.23 24.23 -18.31
C VAL A 176 12.95 23.62 -18.87
N HIS A 177 11.95 23.40 -18.01
CA HIS A 177 10.58 23.10 -18.44
C HIS A 177 9.70 24.36 -18.36
N HIS A 178 9.29 24.84 -19.52
CA HIS A 178 8.16 25.75 -19.66
C HIS A 178 6.86 24.95 -19.59
N VAL A 179 6.02 25.24 -18.60
CA VAL A 179 4.62 24.81 -18.59
C VAL A 179 3.76 25.99 -19.04
N ASP A 180 3.08 25.79 -20.17
CA ASP A 180 2.12 26.73 -20.72
C ASP A 180 0.79 26.68 -19.95
N ASP A 181 0.27 27.89 -19.81
CA ASP A 181 -1.05 28.36 -19.41
C ASP A 181 -2.24 27.40 -19.66
N LEU A 182 -2.89 26.97 -18.58
CA LEU A 182 -4.21 26.31 -18.62
C LEU A 182 -5.19 27.06 -17.71
N SER A 183 -5.69 28.19 -18.22
CA SER A 183 -6.91 28.82 -17.72
C SER A 183 -8.13 28.27 -18.46
N PHE A 184 -8.82 27.26 -17.93
CA PHE A 184 -10.14 26.85 -18.43
C PHE A 184 -11.09 26.40 -17.28
N LEU A 185 -12.11 27.25 -17.06
CA LEU A 185 -13.48 26.98 -16.58
C LEU A 185 -13.81 26.93 -15.07
N ASP A 186 -14.30 28.10 -14.66
CA ASP A 186 -15.41 28.37 -13.74
C ASP A 186 -16.76 27.93 -14.38
N GLY A 187 -17.53 27.09 -13.68
CA GLY A 187 -18.87 26.63 -14.10
C GLY A 187 -19.30 25.33 -13.41
N GLY A 188 -20.06 25.44 -12.32
CA GLY A 188 -20.57 24.30 -11.57
C GLY A 188 -21.52 23.40 -12.38
N PRO A 189 -21.59 22.08 -12.08
CA PRO A 189 -22.34 21.14 -12.88
C PRO A 189 -23.85 21.32 -12.68
N PRO A 190 -24.65 21.46 -13.76
CA PRO A 190 -26.08 21.23 -13.68
C PRO A 190 -26.35 19.75 -13.41
N ALA A 191 -27.41 19.48 -12.64
CA ALA A 191 -27.87 18.13 -12.36
C ALA A 191 -28.30 17.40 -13.64
N SER A 192 -27.95 16.11 -13.71
CA SER A 192 -28.44 15.03 -14.58
C SER A 192 -27.95 14.92 -16.03
N GLU A 193 -26.64 14.69 -16.24
CA GLU A 193 -26.14 13.95 -17.41
C GLU A 193 -25.04 12.98 -16.94
N ASP A 194 -25.25 11.66 -17.10
CA ASP A 194 -24.43 10.57 -16.54
C ASP A 194 -23.01 10.39 -17.12
N ASP A 195 -22.54 11.29 -17.98
CA ASP A 195 -21.13 11.36 -18.38
C ASP A 195 -20.80 12.77 -18.89
N PRO A 196 -20.56 13.74 -17.99
CA PRO A 196 -20.33 15.13 -18.38
C PRO A 196 -19.05 15.32 -19.19
N TYR A 197 -18.17 14.32 -19.22
CA TYR A 197 -16.91 14.36 -19.93
C TYR A 197 -16.94 13.60 -21.26
N GLN A 198 -18.03 12.90 -21.59
CA GLN A 198 -18.13 12.01 -22.75
C GLN A 198 -16.93 11.06 -22.82
N LEU A 199 -16.40 10.63 -21.66
CA LEU A 199 -15.28 9.70 -21.60
C LEU A 199 -15.68 8.34 -22.15
N PHE A 200 -16.96 8.05 -22.10
CA PHE A 200 -17.55 6.83 -22.57
C PHE A 200 -18.45 7.12 -23.77
N PRO A 201 -18.37 6.30 -24.82
CA PRO A 201 -19.37 6.33 -25.88
C PRO A 201 -20.77 6.21 -25.26
N SER A 202 -21.73 6.98 -25.76
CA SER A 202 -23.13 6.93 -25.29
C SER A 202 -23.80 5.57 -25.52
N ASP A 203 -23.13 4.67 -26.24
CA ASP A 203 -23.53 3.29 -26.44
C ASP A 203 -22.63 2.27 -25.71
N LEU A 204 -21.75 2.68 -24.78
CA LEU A 204 -20.86 1.75 -24.06
C LEU A 204 -21.65 0.67 -23.31
N GLU A 205 -22.71 1.04 -22.58
CA GLU A 205 -23.56 0.05 -21.90
C GLU A 205 -24.25 -0.89 -22.90
N ARG A 206 -24.58 -0.38 -24.09
CA ARG A 206 -25.09 -1.21 -25.19
C ARG A 206 -24.00 -2.12 -25.75
N GLN A 207 -22.75 -1.66 -25.91
CA GLN A 207 -21.61 -2.47 -26.36
C GLN A 207 -21.22 -3.54 -25.33
N ILE A 208 -21.30 -3.23 -24.04
CA ILE A 208 -21.07 -4.19 -22.95
C ILE A 208 -22.21 -5.22 -22.94
N SER A 209 -23.46 -4.79 -23.03
CA SER A 209 -24.59 -5.73 -23.06
C SER A 209 -24.65 -6.55 -24.36
N GLU A 210 -24.32 -5.99 -25.52
CA GLU A 210 -24.22 -6.71 -26.79
C GLU A 210 -23.05 -7.69 -26.80
N SER A 211 -21.92 -7.36 -26.14
CA SER A 211 -20.80 -8.31 -25.98
C SER A 211 -21.10 -9.43 -24.98
N VAL A 212 -21.97 -9.20 -24.00
CA VAL A 212 -22.41 -10.22 -23.02
C VAL A 212 -23.59 -11.08 -23.52
N THR A 213 -24.47 -10.54 -24.36
CA THR A 213 -25.73 -11.21 -24.78
C THR A 213 -25.75 -11.73 -26.22
N GLY A 214 -24.70 -11.49 -27.00
CA GLY A 214 -24.58 -12.09 -28.33
C GLY A 214 -24.49 -13.61 -28.22
N ASP A 215 -25.50 -14.33 -28.75
CA ASP A 215 -25.54 -15.79 -28.99
C ASP A 215 -24.43 -16.30 -29.95
N GLY A 216 -23.33 -15.57 -30.10
CA GLY A 216 -22.10 -16.06 -30.70
C GLY A 216 -21.38 -16.90 -29.65
N GLU A 217 -20.86 -18.06 -30.08
CA GLU A 217 -19.88 -18.86 -29.33
C GLU A 217 -19.09 -17.96 -28.39
N SER A 218 -19.22 -18.22 -27.09
CA SER A 218 -18.39 -17.62 -26.05
C SER A 218 -17.04 -17.32 -26.68
N ALA A 219 -16.72 -16.04 -26.84
CA ALA A 219 -15.34 -15.62 -26.93
C ALA A 219 -14.78 -16.00 -25.56
N ALA A 220 -14.49 -17.29 -25.39
CA ALA A 220 -13.44 -17.75 -24.53
C ALA A 220 -12.33 -16.75 -24.84
N PHE A 221 -11.95 -15.96 -23.84
CA PHE A 221 -10.60 -15.42 -23.80
C PHE A 221 -9.74 -16.50 -24.43
N PRO A 222 -9.10 -16.26 -25.58
CA PRO A 222 -8.45 -17.34 -26.31
C PRO A 222 -7.44 -17.94 -25.36
N SER A 223 -7.85 -19.03 -24.71
CA SER A 223 -7.06 -19.85 -23.81
C SER A 223 -6.14 -20.75 -24.61
N GLY A 224 -6.05 -20.49 -25.92
CA GLY A 224 -4.87 -20.77 -26.70
C GLY A 224 -3.74 -19.93 -26.13
N SER A 225 -2.96 -20.57 -25.27
CA SER A 225 -1.62 -20.27 -24.78
C SER A 225 -0.59 -20.03 -25.89
N GLY A 226 -0.96 -19.32 -26.94
CA GLY A 226 0.01 -18.75 -27.85
C GLY A 226 0.64 -17.58 -27.12
N GLU A 227 1.86 -17.78 -26.61
CA GLU A 227 2.73 -16.74 -26.09
C GLU A 227 2.70 -15.54 -27.04
N ARG A 228 1.91 -14.52 -26.70
CA ARG A 228 1.94 -13.26 -27.42
C ARG A 228 3.15 -12.52 -26.90
N SER A 229 4.05 -12.15 -27.79
CA SER A 229 5.21 -11.36 -27.40
C SER A 229 4.76 -10.00 -26.85
N TRP A 230 5.43 -9.54 -25.79
CA TRP A 230 5.22 -8.20 -25.22
C TRP A 230 5.44 -7.07 -26.24
N ASP A 231 6.19 -7.29 -27.32
CA ASP A 231 6.33 -6.34 -28.43
C ASP A 231 5.00 -6.05 -29.15
N GLU A 232 4.09 -7.04 -29.18
CA GLU A 232 2.77 -6.89 -29.80
C GLU A 232 1.79 -6.19 -28.85
N VAL A 233 1.93 -6.46 -27.55
CA VAL A 233 1.06 -5.90 -26.50
C VAL A 233 1.42 -4.44 -26.22
N ILE A 234 2.72 -4.12 -26.16
CA ILE A 234 3.26 -2.79 -25.85
C ILE A 234 4.25 -2.38 -26.94
N PRO A 235 3.78 -1.80 -28.06
CA PRO A 235 4.65 -1.38 -29.16
C PRO A 235 5.68 -0.34 -28.68
N GLY A 236 6.97 -0.68 -28.83
CA GLY A 236 8.07 0.21 -28.45
C GLY A 236 8.55 0.05 -27.00
N ILE A 237 8.17 -1.03 -26.32
CA ILE A 237 8.77 -1.42 -25.05
C ILE A 237 10.30 -1.56 -25.19
N ASP A 238 11.05 -1.03 -24.22
CA ASP A 238 12.48 -1.22 -24.19
C ASP A 238 12.84 -2.67 -23.78
N GLU A 239 14.04 -3.10 -24.16
CA GLU A 239 14.47 -4.49 -23.98
C GLU A 239 14.59 -4.90 -22.50
N GLU A 240 14.91 -3.97 -21.61
CA GLU A 240 15.04 -4.24 -20.17
C GLU A 240 13.67 -4.46 -19.52
N THR A 241 12.72 -3.55 -19.78
CA THR A 241 11.33 -3.68 -19.31
C THR A 241 10.67 -4.94 -19.90
N LYS A 242 10.96 -5.26 -21.16
CA LYS A 242 10.47 -6.49 -21.79
C LYS A 242 11.00 -7.74 -21.09
N GLN A 243 12.30 -7.82 -20.83
CA GLN A 243 12.89 -8.95 -20.11
C GLN A 243 12.32 -9.09 -18.70
N MET A 244 12.03 -7.98 -18.03
CA MET A 244 11.35 -7.99 -16.73
C MET A 244 9.94 -8.60 -16.82
N TYR A 245 9.12 -8.22 -17.81
CA TYR A 245 7.79 -8.81 -17.99
C TYR A 245 7.85 -10.28 -18.40
N GLU A 246 8.77 -10.67 -19.29
CA GLU A 246 8.97 -12.08 -19.66
C GLU A 246 9.40 -12.92 -18.45
N GLN A 247 10.25 -12.35 -17.57
CA GLN A 247 10.61 -13.00 -16.31
C GLN A 247 9.42 -13.12 -15.36
N TRP A 248 8.54 -12.12 -15.31
CA TRP A 248 7.32 -12.20 -14.50
C TRP A 248 6.35 -13.24 -15.03
N ASP A 249 6.12 -13.28 -16.35
CA ASP A 249 5.28 -14.30 -16.97
C ASP A 249 5.81 -15.71 -16.66
N GLU A 250 7.13 -15.92 -16.78
CA GLU A 250 7.76 -17.19 -16.42
C GLU A 250 7.52 -17.57 -14.95
N ILE A 251 7.61 -16.59 -14.03
CA ILE A 251 7.37 -16.80 -12.60
C ILE A 251 5.91 -17.15 -12.32
N PHE A 252 4.95 -16.52 -13.01
CA PHE A 252 3.52 -16.68 -12.73
C PHE A 252 2.86 -17.84 -13.49
N ASP A 253 3.46 -18.31 -14.59
CA ASP A 253 2.95 -19.45 -15.33
C ASP A 253 3.17 -20.78 -14.59
N GLY A 254 4.14 -20.81 -13.66
CA GLY A 254 4.40 -21.94 -12.77
C GLY A 254 5.03 -23.16 -13.44
N GLU A 255 5.34 -23.12 -14.74
CA GLU A 255 5.95 -24.23 -15.47
C GLU A 255 7.32 -24.66 -14.93
N LYS A 256 8.04 -23.72 -14.28
CA LYS A 256 9.37 -23.94 -13.70
C LYS A 256 9.35 -23.95 -12.18
N ASP A 257 8.18 -24.02 -11.56
CA ASP A 257 8.12 -24.06 -10.11
C ASP A 257 8.66 -25.40 -9.58
N GLU A 258 9.52 -25.30 -8.57
CA GLU A 258 10.07 -26.46 -7.88
C GLU A 258 9.35 -26.65 -6.55
N PRO A 259 9.16 -27.90 -6.08
CA PRO A 259 8.59 -28.14 -4.76
C PRO A 259 9.41 -27.43 -3.68
N LEU A 260 8.73 -26.74 -2.77
CA LEU A 260 9.40 -25.92 -1.76
C LEU A 260 10.42 -26.71 -0.91
N ALA A 261 10.15 -28.00 -0.68
CA ALA A 261 11.06 -28.91 0.02
C ALA A 261 12.43 -29.12 -0.68
N THR A 262 12.54 -28.94 -2.00
CA THR A 262 13.81 -29.13 -2.73
C THR A 262 14.73 -27.93 -2.65
N LEU A 263 14.21 -26.75 -2.28
CA LEU A 263 15.01 -25.53 -2.24
C LEU A 263 16.02 -25.49 -1.10
N PHE A 264 15.83 -26.26 -0.03
CA PHE A 264 16.73 -26.22 1.13
C PHE A 264 18.07 -26.91 0.85
N ASP A 265 19.16 -26.14 0.77
CA ASP A 265 20.53 -26.64 0.75
C ASP A 265 21.30 -26.19 2.02
N PRO A 266 21.69 -27.10 2.93
CA PRO A 266 21.46 -28.55 2.90
C PRO A 266 19.99 -28.92 3.20
N PRO A 267 19.54 -30.12 2.76
CA PRO A 267 18.18 -30.59 3.05
C PRO A 267 17.88 -30.60 4.55
N MET A 268 16.74 -30.03 4.94
CA MET A 268 16.35 -29.99 6.35
C MET A 268 15.88 -31.36 6.84
N SER A 269 16.37 -31.75 8.02
CA SER A 269 15.87 -32.93 8.73
C SER A 269 14.69 -32.53 9.62
N LEU A 270 13.48 -32.57 9.08
CA LEU A 270 12.27 -32.21 9.81
C LEU A 270 11.75 -33.37 10.65
N LYS A 271 11.36 -33.10 11.90
CA LYS A 271 10.68 -34.08 12.75
C LYS A 271 9.24 -34.21 12.27
N ARG A 272 8.68 -35.43 12.31
CA ARG A 272 7.24 -35.58 12.08
C ARG A 272 6.47 -34.89 13.20
N PRO A 273 5.33 -34.23 12.91
CA PRO A 273 4.57 -33.51 13.92
C PRO A 273 4.13 -34.39 15.11
N GLU A 274 3.89 -35.68 14.89
CA GLU A 274 3.55 -36.67 15.93
C GLU A 274 4.66 -36.89 16.97
N HIS A 275 5.90 -36.51 16.68
CA HIS A 275 7.06 -36.72 17.55
C HIS A 275 7.49 -35.46 18.32
N ILE A 276 6.73 -34.37 18.22
CA ILE A 276 7.01 -33.14 18.95
C ILE A 276 6.41 -33.26 20.35
N ALA A 277 7.22 -32.99 21.37
CA ALA A 277 6.85 -33.23 22.76
C ALA A 277 5.92 -32.15 23.33
N ASP A 278 6.17 -30.89 23.00
CA ASP A 278 5.48 -29.72 23.56
C ASP A 278 5.49 -28.51 22.60
N GLU A 279 4.75 -27.45 23.00
CA GLU A 279 4.65 -26.20 22.24
C GLU A 279 5.98 -25.43 22.15
N GLU A 280 6.85 -25.54 23.15
CA GLU A 280 8.14 -24.85 23.15
C GLU A 280 9.09 -25.45 22.08
N GLU A 281 9.11 -26.78 21.98
CA GLU A 281 9.80 -27.49 20.91
C GLU A 281 9.19 -27.15 19.54
N ALA A 282 7.86 -27.12 19.42
CA ALA A 282 7.19 -26.72 18.19
C ALA A 282 7.57 -25.31 17.76
N GLU A 283 7.54 -24.34 18.68
CA GLU A 283 7.89 -22.94 18.43
C GLU A 283 9.33 -22.79 17.93
N ALA A 284 10.28 -23.49 18.55
CA ALA A 284 11.68 -23.48 18.12
C ALA A 284 11.84 -24.04 16.69
N LEU A 285 11.10 -25.10 16.36
CA LEU A 285 11.10 -25.69 15.02
C LEU A 285 10.44 -24.77 13.98
N VAL A 286 9.30 -24.16 14.29
CA VAL A 286 8.62 -23.18 13.43
C VAL A 286 9.53 -21.99 13.15
N LYS A 287 10.15 -21.40 14.18
CA LYS A 287 11.10 -20.29 14.00
C LYS A 287 12.27 -20.67 13.09
N GLY A 288 12.81 -21.88 13.25
CA GLY A 288 13.87 -22.41 12.38
C GLY A 288 13.42 -22.55 10.92
N LEU A 289 12.22 -23.08 10.71
CA LEU A 289 11.60 -23.20 9.39
C LEU A 289 11.35 -21.83 8.75
N LEU A 290 10.72 -20.90 9.47
CA LEU A 290 10.40 -19.56 8.97
C LEU A 290 11.65 -18.76 8.62
N THR A 291 12.73 -18.91 9.40
CA THR A 291 14.01 -18.27 9.07
C THR A 291 14.55 -18.74 7.72
N ARG A 292 14.37 -20.02 7.39
CA ARG A 292 14.77 -20.59 6.10
C ARG A 292 13.81 -20.21 4.98
N LEU A 293 12.51 -20.23 5.22
CA LEU A 293 11.49 -19.79 4.26
C LEU A 293 11.66 -18.31 3.89
N ALA A 294 12.04 -17.47 4.84
CA ALA A 294 12.32 -16.06 4.61
C ALA A 294 13.47 -15.82 3.61
N THR A 295 14.44 -16.73 3.48
CA THR A 295 15.50 -16.59 2.46
C THR A 295 14.99 -16.82 1.04
N TYR A 296 13.78 -17.37 0.89
CA TYR A 296 13.08 -17.56 -0.38
C TYR A 296 11.89 -16.61 -0.52
N SER A 297 11.86 -15.53 0.26
CA SER A 297 10.75 -14.57 0.28
C SER A 297 9.39 -15.21 0.59
N ILE A 298 9.35 -16.16 1.52
CA ILE A 298 8.09 -16.74 2.01
C ILE A 298 7.82 -16.26 3.43
N ALA A 299 6.60 -15.81 3.68
CA ALA A 299 6.10 -15.39 4.99
C ALA A 299 4.93 -16.26 5.43
N LEU A 300 4.78 -16.41 6.75
CA LEU A 300 3.62 -17.07 7.37
C LEU A 300 2.93 -16.09 8.31
N ASP A 301 1.68 -15.76 8.01
CA ASP A 301 0.83 -14.90 8.82
C ASP A 301 -0.01 -15.77 9.77
N MET A 302 0.31 -15.71 11.06
CA MET A 302 -0.34 -16.52 12.09
C MET A 302 -1.52 -15.79 12.73
N CYS A 303 -2.69 -16.42 12.73
CA CYS A 303 -3.85 -15.98 13.50
C CYS A 303 -3.70 -16.35 14.99
N GLU A 304 -4.45 -15.66 15.85
CA GLU A 304 -4.39 -15.85 17.31
C GLU A 304 -4.91 -17.22 17.80
N HIS A 305 -5.67 -17.92 16.96
CA HIS A 305 -6.22 -19.24 17.25
C HIS A 305 -5.24 -20.37 16.97
N PHE A 306 -4.12 -20.12 16.28
CA PHE A 306 -3.15 -21.12 15.90
C PHE A 306 -2.07 -21.30 16.96
N THR A 307 -1.85 -22.54 17.39
CA THR A 307 -0.72 -22.88 18.26
C THR A 307 0.57 -23.04 17.45
N ALA A 308 1.73 -23.09 18.11
CA ALA A 308 2.99 -23.33 17.42
C ALA A 308 3.03 -24.75 16.83
N LEU A 309 2.43 -25.72 17.51
CA LEU A 309 2.30 -27.09 16.99
C LEU A 309 1.40 -27.17 15.75
N ASP A 310 0.29 -26.43 15.73
CA ASP A 310 -0.59 -26.39 14.57
C ASP A 310 0.09 -25.69 13.39
N ALA A 311 0.82 -24.59 13.63
CA ALA A 311 1.62 -23.93 12.60
C ALA A 311 2.70 -24.85 12.03
N TYR A 312 3.36 -25.63 12.89
CA TYR A 312 4.34 -26.62 12.45
C TYR A 312 3.71 -27.71 11.57
N ARG A 313 2.53 -28.21 11.94
CA ARG A 313 1.77 -29.18 11.14
C ARG A 313 1.42 -28.62 9.77
N LEU A 314 0.84 -27.42 9.74
CA LEU A 314 0.49 -26.74 8.49
C LEU A 314 1.72 -26.58 7.59
N LEU A 315 2.83 -26.10 8.15
CA LEU A 315 4.07 -25.93 7.41
C LEU A 315 4.58 -27.25 6.82
N VAL A 316 4.63 -28.33 7.61
CA VAL A 316 5.24 -29.59 7.18
C VAL A 316 4.32 -30.43 6.30
N ASP A 317 3.04 -30.53 6.66
CA ASP A 317 2.11 -31.47 6.05
C ASP A 317 1.38 -30.87 4.84
N GLU A 318 1.24 -29.54 4.76
CA GLU A 318 0.52 -28.86 3.67
C GLU A 318 1.43 -27.93 2.86
N ILE A 319 2.08 -26.95 3.50
CA ILE A 319 2.85 -25.94 2.75
C ILE A 319 4.09 -26.57 2.11
N LEU A 320 4.95 -27.26 2.85
CA LEU A 320 6.18 -27.83 2.31
C LEU A 320 5.95 -29.00 1.34
N SER A 321 4.80 -29.67 1.44
CA SER A 321 4.44 -30.82 0.60
C SER A 321 3.81 -30.40 -0.72
N ASP A 322 2.92 -29.40 -0.69
CA ASP A 322 2.09 -29.02 -1.84
C ASP A 322 2.56 -27.72 -2.49
N ALA A 323 3.22 -26.81 -1.75
CA ALA A 323 3.68 -25.56 -2.32
C ALA A 323 4.84 -25.75 -3.29
N HIS A 324 4.75 -25.05 -4.40
CA HIS A 324 5.82 -24.90 -5.38
C HIS A 324 6.21 -23.43 -5.45
N ILE A 325 7.47 -23.17 -5.74
CA ILE A 325 8.01 -21.82 -5.80
C ILE A 325 9.02 -21.73 -6.93
N HIS A 326 8.93 -20.62 -7.66
CA HIS A 326 9.89 -20.30 -8.69
C HIS A 326 11.26 -19.94 -8.08
N PRO A 327 12.37 -20.57 -8.49
CA PRO A 327 13.70 -20.30 -7.94
C PRO A 327 14.15 -18.84 -8.05
N ASN A 328 13.65 -18.10 -9.04
CA ASN A 328 13.99 -16.69 -9.26
C ASN A 328 13.12 -15.70 -8.46
N LEU A 329 12.12 -16.17 -7.69
CA LEU A 329 11.22 -15.29 -6.93
C LEU A 329 11.96 -14.42 -5.91
N THR A 330 13.05 -14.93 -5.32
CA THR A 330 13.84 -14.18 -4.33
C THR A 330 14.45 -12.89 -4.90
N GLY A 331 14.75 -12.85 -6.21
CA GLY A 331 15.36 -11.70 -6.87
C GLY A 331 14.38 -10.57 -7.20
N THR A 332 13.07 -10.82 -7.18
CA THR A 332 12.06 -9.85 -7.62
C THR A 332 11.53 -8.98 -6.49
N GLY A 333 11.83 -9.32 -5.23
CA GLY A 333 11.30 -8.62 -4.05
C GLY A 333 9.85 -8.96 -3.70
N PHE A 334 9.21 -9.86 -4.45
CA PHE A 334 7.90 -10.39 -4.10
C PHE A 334 8.01 -11.31 -2.90
N VAL A 335 7.02 -11.23 -2.01
CA VAL A 335 6.89 -12.11 -0.85
C VAL A 335 5.64 -12.95 -1.03
N GLN A 336 5.77 -14.28 -0.95
CA GLN A 336 4.64 -15.18 -0.93
C GLN A 336 4.16 -15.36 0.50
N HIS A 337 2.90 -15.00 0.74
CA HIS A 337 2.26 -15.09 2.05
C HIS A 337 1.43 -16.36 2.15
N TYR A 338 1.64 -17.12 3.21
CA TYR A 338 0.74 -18.18 3.65
C TYR A 338 0.06 -17.71 4.93
N SER A 339 -1.24 -17.92 5.03
CA SER A 339 -2.02 -17.43 6.17
C SER A 339 -2.65 -18.59 6.93
N THR A 340 -2.46 -18.65 8.25
CA THR A 340 -3.04 -19.75 9.04
C THR A 340 -4.55 -19.61 9.22
N TRP A 341 -5.13 -18.42 9.01
CA TRP A 341 -6.58 -18.22 9.15
C TRP A 341 -7.39 -18.99 8.09
N GLU A 342 -6.81 -19.25 6.91
CA GLU A 342 -7.42 -20.08 5.86
C GLU A 342 -7.55 -21.56 6.28
N HIS A 343 -6.74 -21.99 7.24
CA HIS A 343 -6.71 -23.36 7.76
C HIS A 343 -7.22 -23.43 9.20
N CYS A 344 -7.77 -22.34 9.73
CA CYS A 344 -8.23 -22.26 11.11
C CYS A 344 -9.77 -22.41 11.18
N PRO A 345 -10.29 -23.51 11.75
CA PRO A 345 -11.75 -23.71 11.85
C PRO A 345 -12.45 -22.64 12.68
N THR A 346 -11.74 -22.02 13.62
CA THR A 346 -12.30 -20.92 14.43
C THR A 346 -12.47 -19.66 13.59
N CYS A 347 -11.43 -19.26 12.83
CA CYS A 347 -11.52 -18.11 11.93
C CYS A 347 -12.58 -18.30 10.85
N GLU A 348 -12.69 -19.50 10.27
CA GLU A 348 -13.74 -19.84 9.30
C GLU A 348 -15.14 -19.67 9.91
N ALA A 349 -15.35 -20.18 11.13
CA ALA A 349 -16.63 -20.05 11.83
C ALA A 349 -16.99 -18.60 12.19
N GLU A 350 -16.01 -17.79 12.58
CA GLU A 350 -16.19 -16.36 12.85
C GLU A 350 -16.56 -15.61 11.57
N PHE A 351 -15.82 -15.84 10.48
CA PHE A 351 -16.09 -15.25 9.18
C PHE A 351 -17.51 -15.58 8.68
N ASP A 352 -17.93 -16.84 8.77
CA ASP A 352 -19.27 -17.28 8.40
C ASP A 352 -20.36 -16.60 9.25
N ALA A 353 -20.11 -16.43 10.54
CA ALA A 353 -21.04 -15.77 11.45
C ALA A 353 -21.21 -14.27 11.12
N GLU A 354 -20.11 -13.57 10.86
CA GLU A 354 -20.11 -12.17 10.45
C GLU A 354 -20.80 -11.97 9.09
N TRP A 355 -20.51 -12.85 8.13
CA TRP A 355 -21.13 -12.83 6.82
C TRP A 355 -22.66 -12.97 6.90
N GLU A 356 -23.14 -13.94 7.67
CA GLU A 356 -24.58 -14.14 7.88
C GLU A 356 -25.22 -12.99 8.67
N GLN A 357 -24.48 -12.31 9.55
CA GLN A 357 -24.96 -11.09 10.21
C GLN A 357 -25.13 -9.94 9.20
N ARG A 358 -24.10 -9.63 8.40
CA ARG A 358 -24.15 -8.57 7.37
C ARG A 358 -25.26 -8.81 6.36
N LYS A 359 -25.48 -10.06 5.98
CA LYS A 359 -26.57 -10.46 5.08
C LYS A 359 -27.95 -10.19 5.67
N LYS A 360 -28.14 -10.41 6.98
CA LYS A 360 -29.38 -10.08 7.69
C LYS A 360 -29.58 -8.58 7.84
N GLU A 361 -28.51 -7.83 8.09
CA GLU A 361 -28.54 -6.36 8.17
C GLU A 361 -28.98 -5.77 6.82
N LYS A 362 -28.37 -6.19 5.71
CA LYS A 362 -28.79 -5.78 4.35
C LYS A 362 -30.25 -6.13 4.06
N GLN A 363 -30.71 -7.34 4.42
CA GLN A 363 -32.12 -7.71 4.24
C GLN A 363 -33.09 -6.88 5.08
N ASN A 364 -32.65 -6.34 6.21
CA ASN A 364 -33.47 -5.45 7.04
C ASN A 364 -33.44 -4.00 6.53
N GLU A 365 -32.33 -3.56 5.94
CA GLU A 365 -32.17 -2.24 5.30
C GLU A 365 -32.96 -2.15 3.99
N ASP A 366 -32.92 -3.20 3.18
CA ASP A 366 -33.76 -3.39 1.98
C ASP A 366 -35.20 -3.80 2.35
N GLY A 367 -35.65 -3.45 3.56
CA GLY A 367 -37.02 -3.62 4.02
C GLY A 367 -37.99 -3.10 2.95
N PRO A 368 -39.17 -3.73 2.81
CA PRO A 368 -40.00 -3.65 1.61
C PRO A 368 -40.22 -2.19 1.25
N ASP A 369 -39.57 -1.76 0.17
CA ASP A 369 -39.72 -0.43 -0.41
C ASP A 369 -41.19 -0.05 -0.33
N ASP A 370 -41.44 1.10 0.30
CA ASP A 370 -42.67 1.85 0.24
C ASP A 370 -43.02 2.03 -1.25
N LEU A 371 -43.75 1.06 -1.80
CA LEU A 371 -44.35 1.19 -3.12
C LEU A 371 -45.24 2.43 -3.04
N PRO A 372 -44.95 3.51 -3.79
CA PRO A 372 -45.80 4.67 -3.78
C PRO A 372 -47.17 4.24 -4.32
N TYR A 373 -48.18 4.36 -3.44
CA TYR A 373 -49.58 4.05 -3.73
C TYR A 373 -50.19 4.97 -4.81
#